data_AF-A0A966W5C0-F1
#
_entry.id   AF-A0A966W5C0-F1
#
_cell.length_a   1.000
_cell.length_b   1.000
_cell.length_c   1.000
_cell.angle_alpha   90.00
_cell.angle_beta   90.00
_cell.angle_gamma   90.00
#
_symmetry.space_group_name_H-M   'P 1'
#
loop_
_entity.id
_entity.type
_entity.pdbx_description
1 polymer ?
#
loop_
_entity_poly.entity_id
_entity_poly.type
_entity_poly.pdbx_seq_one_letter_code
_entity_poly.pdbx_strand_id
1 'polypeptide(L)'
;MDLRNPPEASRDDVLEKLILDADGLRRALTRIAHEILERNGGPHDLILVGMRSRGAPLAHRLSSLISQFEGTAVPVGELDITMFRDDLELRPTRPAIQPTVIPRDLTGTTVVLVD
;
A
#
# COMPACT_ATOMS: atom_id res chain seq x y z
N MET A 1 51.36 15.12 18.79
CA MET A 1 51.47 13.75 18.25
C MET A 1 50.84 12.84 19.27
N ASP A 2 49.56 12.55 19.09
CA ASP A 2 48.82 11.58 19.91
C ASP A 2 47.98 10.77 18.91
N LEU A 3 48.50 9.60 18.58
CA LEU A 3 47.95 8.64 17.63
C LEU A 3 46.99 7.75 18.42
N ARG A 4 45.71 8.12 18.44
CA ARG A 4 44.64 7.23 18.91
C ARG A 4 43.72 6.93 17.73
N ASN A 5 43.64 5.64 17.43
CA ASN A 5 42.99 5.00 16.28
C ASN A 5 41.63 5.62 15.91
N PRO A 6 41.27 5.63 14.61
CA PRO A 6 39.88 5.84 14.21
C PRO A 6 38.99 4.75 14.83
N PRO A 7 37.74 5.07 15.23
CA PRO A 7 36.81 4.04 15.67
C PRO A 7 36.65 3.01 14.54
N GLU A 8 36.92 1.75 14.87
CA GLU A 8 36.75 0.60 13.99
C GLU A 8 35.35 0.63 13.40
N ALA A 9 35.27 0.52 12.06
CA ALA A 9 34.01 0.34 11.36
C ALA A 9 33.26 -0.84 12.01
N SER A 10 32.11 -0.55 12.60
CA SER A 10 31.26 -1.55 13.25
C SER A 10 30.86 -2.61 12.21
N ARG A 11 31.38 -3.81 12.39
CA ARG A 11 30.93 -5.03 11.73
C ARG A 11 29.52 -5.34 12.19
N ASP A 12 28.54 -4.77 11.50
CA ASP A 12 27.20 -5.32 11.25
C ASP A 12 26.58 -4.56 10.06
N ASP A 13 27.38 -4.41 9.01
CA ASP A 13 26.89 -4.01 7.68
C ASP A 13 26.28 -5.26 7.04
N VAL A 14 25.15 -5.72 7.60
CA VAL A 14 24.28 -6.64 6.88
C VAL A 14 23.82 -5.85 5.67
N LEU A 15 24.50 -6.03 4.53
CA LEU A 15 24.19 -5.39 3.25
C LEU A 15 22.67 -5.39 3.06
N GLU A 16 22.04 -4.22 3.26
CA GLU A 16 20.62 -4.05 3.03
C GLU A 16 20.35 -4.36 1.57
N LYS A 17 19.78 -5.53 1.31
CA LYS A 17 19.50 -5.97 -0.05
C LYS A 17 18.20 -5.31 -0.49
N LEU A 18 18.30 -4.34 -1.38
CA LEU A 18 17.15 -3.75 -2.05
C LEU A 18 16.40 -4.84 -2.87
N ILE A 19 15.18 -5.17 -2.45
CA ILE A 19 14.35 -6.19 -3.12
C ILE A 19 13.54 -5.60 -4.27
N LEU A 20 13.02 -4.38 -4.07
CA LEU A 20 12.20 -3.69 -5.05
C LEU A 20 12.58 -2.22 -5.09
N ASP A 21 13.20 -1.80 -6.19
CA ASP A 21 13.53 -0.41 -6.46
C ASP A 21 12.30 0.37 -6.97
N ALA A 22 12.46 1.68 -7.15
CA ALA A 22 11.36 2.55 -7.58
C ALA A 22 10.79 2.14 -8.95
N ASP A 23 11.66 1.75 -9.88
CA ASP A 23 11.26 1.31 -11.22
C ASP A 23 10.57 -0.05 -11.21
N GLY A 24 11.04 -0.98 -10.38
CA GLY A 24 10.42 -2.27 -10.11
C GLY A 24 9.04 -2.09 -9.51
N LEU A 25 8.89 -1.21 -8.52
CA LEU A 25 7.59 -0.89 -7.94
C LEU A 25 6.63 -0.29 -8.98
N ARG A 26 7.11 0.65 -9.80
CA ARG A 26 6.32 1.24 -10.89
C ARG A 26 5.84 0.18 -11.87
N ARG A 27 6.74 -0.70 -12.36
CA ARG A 27 6.37 -1.79 -13.27
C ARG A 27 5.38 -2.76 -12.62
N ALA A 28 5.56 -3.10 -11.35
CA ALA A 28 4.66 -3.97 -10.62
C ALA A 28 3.25 -3.36 -10.50
N LEU A 29 3.14 -2.09 -10.11
CA LEU A 29 1.87 -1.39 -10.00
C LEU A 29 1.16 -1.23 -11.35
N THR A 30 1.90 -0.92 -12.42
CA THR A 30 1.33 -0.89 -13.79
C THR A 30 0.77 -2.25 -14.19
N ARG A 31 1.49 -3.35 -13.93
CA ARG A 31 1.00 -4.71 -14.22
C ARG A 31 -0.26 -5.03 -13.42
N ILE A 32 -0.26 -4.75 -12.11
CA ILE A 32 -1.41 -4.98 -11.23
C ILE A 32 -2.63 -4.17 -11.71
N ALA A 33 -2.44 -2.91 -12.10
CA ALA A 33 -3.53 -2.07 -12.61
C ALA A 33 -4.18 -2.65 -13.88
N HIS A 34 -3.39 -3.14 -14.84
CA HIS A 34 -3.93 -3.82 -16.02
C HIS A 34 -4.65 -5.13 -15.65
N GLU A 35 -4.10 -5.94 -14.76
CA GLU A 35 -4.74 -7.18 -14.30
C GLU A 35 -6.07 -6.93 -13.59
N ILE A 36 -6.17 -5.85 -12.81
CA ILE A 36 -7.43 -5.43 -12.19
C ILE A 36 -8.45 -5.09 -13.28
N LEU A 37 -8.09 -4.29 -14.27
CA LEU A 37 -9.01 -3.89 -15.34
C LEU A 37 -9.48 -5.09 -16.18
N GLU A 38 -8.55 -5.96 -16.61
CA GLU A 38 -8.85 -7.11 -17.43
C GLU A 38 -9.83 -8.08 -16.72
N ARG A 39 -9.59 -8.35 -15.43
CA ARG A 39 -10.45 -9.24 -14.64
C ARG A 39 -11.85 -8.69 -14.40
N ASN A 40 -12.01 -7.38 -14.40
CA ASN A 40 -13.29 -6.73 -14.10
C ASN A 40 -14.01 -6.19 -15.35
N GLY A 41 -13.43 -6.35 -16.55
CA GLY A 41 -14.01 -5.83 -17.78
C GLY A 41 -13.97 -4.29 -17.86
N GLY A 42 -12.99 -3.66 -17.20
CA GLY A 42 -12.83 -2.22 -17.12
C GLY A 42 -12.97 -1.65 -15.69
N PRO A 43 -13.04 -0.31 -15.55
CA PRO A 43 -13.10 0.37 -14.26
C PRO A 43 -14.52 0.53 -13.71
N HIS A 44 -15.55 0.07 -14.44
CA HIS A 44 -16.95 0.20 -14.04
C HIS A 44 -17.28 -0.69 -12.84
N ASP A 45 -18.10 -0.18 -11.92
CA ASP A 45 -18.50 -0.89 -10.70
C ASP A 45 -17.33 -1.45 -9.88
N LEU A 46 -16.20 -0.74 -9.91
CA LEU A 46 -14.98 -1.06 -9.16
C LEU A 46 -14.72 -0.01 -8.07
N ILE A 47 -14.11 -0.42 -6.98
CA ILE A 47 -13.53 0.46 -5.97
C ILE A 47 -12.25 -0.16 -5.41
N LEU A 48 -11.23 0.67 -5.18
CA LEU A 48 -10.01 0.26 -4.48
C LEU A 48 -10.14 0.64 -3.00
N VAL A 49 -9.78 -0.26 -2.10
CA VAL A 49 -9.79 0.03 -0.66
C VAL A 49 -8.43 -0.31 -0.07
N GLY A 50 -7.69 0.73 0.33
CA GLY A 50 -6.38 0.57 0.95
C GLY A 50 -6.51 0.19 2.42
N MET A 51 -5.78 -0.83 2.85
CA MET A 51 -5.70 -1.24 4.25
C MET A 51 -4.46 -0.60 4.91
N ARG A 52 -4.66 -0.01 6.10
CA ARG A 52 -3.58 0.60 6.90
C ARG A 52 -2.84 1.74 6.16
N SER A 53 -1.81 2.28 6.82
CA SER A 53 -1.03 3.43 6.33
C SER A 53 -0.22 3.18 5.04
N ARG A 54 0.04 1.93 4.66
CA ARG A 54 0.81 1.60 3.45
C ARG A 54 -0.06 1.19 2.26
N GLY A 55 -1.18 0.50 2.50
CA GLY A 55 -2.11 0.11 1.45
C GLY A 55 -2.83 1.30 0.81
N ALA A 56 -3.20 2.32 1.60
CA ALA A 56 -3.84 3.54 1.09
C ALA A 56 -3.02 4.29 0.02
N PRO A 57 -1.72 4.61 0.24
CA PRO A 57 -0.88 5.18 -0.81
C PRO A 57 -0.77 4.31 -2.06
N LEU A 58 -0.75 2.97 -1.94
CA LEU A 58 -0.71 2.06 -3.08
C LEU A 58 -2.04 2.07 -3.84
N ALA A 59 -3.18 2.08 -3.15
CA ALA A 59 -4.51 2.17 -3.75
C ALA A 59 -4.67 3.47 -4.56
N HIS A 60 -4.22 4.61 -4.02
CA HIS A 60 -4.22 5.87 -4.77
C HIS A 60 -3.33 5.85 -6.01
N ARG A 61 -2.16 5.21 -5.93
CA ARG A 61 -1.27 5.04 -7.11
C ARG A 61 -1.92 4.16 -8.17
N LEU A 62 -2.57 3.07 -7.78
CA LEU A 62 -3.31 2.20 -8.69
C LEU A 62 -4.47 2.95 -9.35
N SER A 63 -5.28 3.68 -8.59
CA SER A 63 -6.37 4.52 -9.14
C SER A 63 -5.85 5.54 -10.15
N SER A 64 -4.72 6.19 -9.84
CA SER A 64 -4.08 7.15 -10.75
C SER A 64 -3.58 6.50 -12.04
N LEU A 65 -3.01 5.30 -11.96
CA LEU A 65 -2.57 4.54 -13.14
C LEU A 65 -3.77 4.11 -14.00
N ILE A 66 -4.82 3.56 -13.37
CA ILE A 66 -6.06 3.19 -14.06
C ILE A 66 -6.66 4.39 -14.77
N SER A 67 -6.70 5.56 -14.11
CA SER A 67 -7.20 6.79 -14.72
C SER A 67 -6.37 7.25 -15.93
N GLN A 68 -5.06 6.96 -15.95
CA GLN A 68 -4.21 7.25 -17.12
C GLN A 68 -4.52 6.33 -18.30
N PHE A 69 -4.94 5.09 -18.05
CA PHE A 69 -5.23 4.10 -19.09
C PHE A 69 -6.64 4.25 -19.66
N GLU A 70 -7.63 4.45 -18.78
CA GLU A 70 -9.06 4.42 -19.12
C GLU A 70 -9.72 5.81 -19.16
N GLY A 71 -8.97 6.86 -18.79
CA GLY A 71 -9.51 8.23 -18.68
C GLY A 71 -10.49 8.45 -17.53
N THR A 72 -10.74 7.43 -16.71
CA THR A 72 -11.67 7.47 -15.57
C THR A 72 -10.99 6.96 -14.30
N ALA A 73 -11.08 7.71 -13.21
CA ALA A 73 -10.54 7.31 -11.92
C ALA A 73 -11.48 6.33 -11.20
N VAL A 74 -10.89 5.27 -10.64
CA VAL A 74 -11.60 4.36 -9.73
C VAL A 74 -11.64 5.00 -8.34
N PRO A 75 -12.80 5.07 -7.66
CA PRO A 75 -12.87 5.60 -6.30
C PRO A 75 -11.94 4.85 -5.35
N VAL A 76 -11.40 5.54 -4.35
CA VAL A 76 -10.51 4.96 -3.34
C VAL A 76 -11.13 5.16 -1.97
N GLY A 77 -11.23 4.07 -1.22
CA GLY A 77 -11.53 4.09 0.21
C GLY A 77 -10.32 3.66 1.05
N GLU A 78 -10.41 3.89 2.34
CA GLU A 78 -9.41 3.50 3.33
C GLU A 78 -10.08 2.71 4.45
N LEU A 79 -9.52 1.56 4.79
CA LEU A 79 -10.03 0.68 5.83
C LEU A 79 -9.02 0.55 6.97
N ASP A 80 -9.45 0.96 8.17
CA ASP A 80 -8.70 0.69 9.39
C ASP A 80 -9.23 -0.58 10.07
N ILE A 81 -8.41 -1.62 10.06
CA ILE A 81 -8.71 -2.90 10.69
C ILE A 81 -8.19 -2.99 12.14
N THR A 82 -7.59 -1.93 12.68
CA THR A 82 -6.91 -1.91 13.98
C THR A 82 -7.76 -2.51 15.09
N MET A 83 -9.03 -2.09 15.21
CA MET A 83 -9.93 -2.52 16.29
C MET A 83 -10.44 -3.96 16.17
N PHE A 84 -10.21 -4.62 15.04
CA PHE A 84 -10.73 -5.97 14.75
C PHE A 84 -9.68 -7.07 14.90
N ARG A 85 -8.48 -6.73 15.39
CA ARG A 85 -7.39 -7.70 15.54
C ARG A 85 -7.41 -8.32 16.94
N ASP A 86 -7.38 -9.65 16.99
CA ASP A 86 -7.27 -10.45 18.22
C ASP A 86 -5.93 -10.26 18.94
N ASP A 87 -4.88 -9.86 18.22
CA ASP A 87 -3.53 -9.59 18.76
C ASP A 87 -3.38 -8.22 19.44
N LEU A 88 -4.45 -7.43 19.56
CA LEU A 88 -4.40 -6.07 20.12
C LEU A 88 -3.85 -6.02 21.55
N GLU A 89 -4.20 -6.99 22.39
CA GLU A 89 -3.78 -7.05 23.80
C GLU A 89 -2.31 -7.46 23.96
N LEU A 90 -1.74 -8.11 22.94
CA LEU A 90 -0.35 -8.57 22.94
C LEU A 90 0.64 -7.50 22.48
N ARG A 91 0.15 -6.34 22.02
CA ARG A 91 1.00 -5.26 21.49
C ARG A 91 1.45 -4.29 22.60
N PRO A 92 2.75 -3.96 22.68
CA PRO A 92 3.29 -3.07 23.72
C PRO A 92 2.81 -1.61 23.58
N THR A 93 2.29 -1.23 22.41
CA THR A 93 1.69 0.08 22.17
C THR A 93 0.33 -0.10 21.48
N ARG A 94 -0.67 0.68 21.92
CA ARG A 94 -1.96 0.73 21.23
C ARG A 94 -1.76 1.43 19.88
N PRO A 95 -2.11 0.80 18.75
CA PRO A 95 -2.00 1.45 17.46
C PRO A 95 -2.95 2.66 17.41
N ALA A 96 -2.54 3.72 16.72
CA ALA A 96 -3.43 4.85 16.47
C ALA A 96 -4.55 4.39 15.53
N ILE A 97 -5.79 4.56 15.98
CA ILE A 97 -6.98 4.27 15.18
C ILE A 97 -7.13 5.38 14.15
N GLN A 98 -7.28 5.00 12.89
CA GLN A 98 -7.62 5.87 11.77
C GLN A 98 -9.08 5.65 11.38
N PRO A 99 -9.76 6.70 10.86
CA PRO A 99 -11.12 6.52 10.38
C PRO A 99 -11.13 5.59 9.17
N THR A 100 -12.10 4.68 9.12
CA THR A 100 -12.48 4.01 7.87
C THR A 100 -13.28 4.99 7.03
N VAL A 101 -12.84 5.24 5.79
CA VAL A 101 -13.48 6.17 4.87
C VAL A 101 -13.82 5.43 3.58
N ILE A 102 -15.10 5.15 3.37
CA ILE A 102 -15.59 4.57 2.12
C ILE A 102 -16.41 5.64 1.39
N PRO A 103 -16.05 6.03 0.16
CA PRO A 103 -16.65 7.18 -0.53
C PRO A 103 -18.08 6.95 -1.05
N ARG A 104 -18.57 5.71 -1.06
CA ARG A 104 -19.91 5.35 -1.54
C ARG A 104 -20.40 4.02 -0.95
N ASP A 105 -21.68 3.72 -1.14
CA ASP A 105 -22.20 2.38 -0.90
C ASP A 105 -21.50 1.34 -1.80
N LEU A 106 -21.25 0.16 -1.24
CA LEU A 106 -20.50 -0.93 -1.87
C LEU A 106 -21.41 -2.00 -2.49
N THR A 107 -22.72 -1.91 -2.30
CA THR A 107 -23.67 -2.90 -2.83
C THR A 107 -23.50 -3.06 -4.34
N GLY A 108 -23.31 -4.30 -4.79
CA GLY A 108 -23.14 -4.62 -6.22
C GLY A 108 -21.82 -4.14 -6.84
N THR A 109 -20.90 -3.58 -6.06
CA THR A 109 -19.59 -3.12 -6.51
C THR A 109 -18.51 -4.18 -6.25
N THR A 110 -17.60 -4.38 -7.18
CA THR A 110 -16.39 -5.16 -6.93
C THR A 110 -15.41 -4.34 -6.10
N VAL A 111 -15.01 -4.88 -4.95
CA VAL A 111 -14.04 -4.26 -4.04
C VAL A 111 -12.69 -4.95 -4.16
N VAL A 112 -11.65 -4.18 -4.49
CA VAL A 112 -10.26 -4.66 -4.47
C VAL A 112 -9.57 -4.10 -3.23
N LEU A 113 -9.23 -4.98 -2.28
CA LEU A 113 -8.43 -4.62 -1.11
C LEU A 113 -6.94 -4.52 -1.49
N VAL A 114 -6.28 -3.48 -1.01
CA VAL A 114 -4.86 -3.19 -1.29
C VAL A 114 -4.08 -3.12 0.01
N ASP A 115 -3.02 -3.93 0.13
CA ASP A 115 -2.05 -3.98 1.26
C ASP A 115 -0.64 -4.32 0.75
#